data_AF-A0A918DIB2-F1
#
_entry.id   AF-A0A918DIB2-F1
#
_cell.length_a   1.000
_cell.length_b   1.000
_cell.length_c   1.000
_cell.angle_alpha   90.00
_cell.angle_beta   90.00
_cell.angle_gamma   90.00
#
_symmetry.space_group_name_H-M   'P 1'
#
loop_
_entity.id
_entity.type
_entity.pdbx_description
1 polymer ?
#
loop_
_entity_poly.entity_id
_entity_poly.type
_entity_poly.pdbx_seq_one_letter_code
_entity_poly.pdbx_strand_id
1 'polypeptide(L)'
;MHGMEGVKRMSYSPQLAAALSGATLRQLAHWRKAGSGRGAVLVPEISAFRPVLYSFRDVMALRTCVKLRNDASLQKIRKALDTLRDDLGERDHLSAYRLVADGSSIYLAGPDQAIDLVRSKANVVIHEMVDVLRPFYRDGRHIPDLLRPRDHVTVDPAVRGGIPVIEGTRVPYDEVAALLRDGVPADRIPDYYPSVTATAAREAADFADYVDSYAPQRTA
;
A
#
# COMPACT_ATOMS: atom_id res chain seq x y z
N MET A 1 20.21 -14.17 -14.30
CA MET A 1 20.07 -12.88 -13.59
C MET A 1 18.96 -11.96 -14.15
N HIS A 2 18.35 -12.26 -15.30
CA HIS A 2 17.33 -11.41 -15.95
C HIS A 2 15.93 -11.40 -15.28
N GLY A 3 15.64 -12.35 -14.38
CA GLY A 3 14.34 -12.45 -13.72
C GLY A 3 14.12 -11.46 -12.56
N MET A 4 15.19 -11.05 -11.86
CA MET A 4 15.06 -10.15 -10.69
C MET A 4 14.75 -8.70 -11.09
N GLU A 5 15.24 -8.22 -12.24
CA GLU A 5 14.92 -6.88 -12.73
C GLU A 5 13.48 -6.75 -13.25
N GLY A 6 12.92 -7.82 -13.83
CA GLY A 6 11.52 -7.86 -14.22
C GLY A 6 10.57 -7.82 -13.02
N VAL A 7 10.88 -8.61 -11.98
CA VAL A 7 10.11 -8.64 -10.73
C VAL A 7 10.23 -7.31 -9.95
N LYS A 8 11.43 -6.70 -9.90
CA LYS A 8 11.62 -5.38 -9.29
C LYS A 8 10.81 -4.29 -9.99
N ARG A 9 10.61 -4.38 -11.31
CA ARG A 9 9.80 -3.45 -12.12
C ARG A 9 8.28 -3.69 -12.04
N MET A 10 7.84 -4.69 -11.27
CA MET A 10 6.43 -5.03 -11.04
C MET A 10 6.10 -5.18 -9.54
N SER A 11 6.93 -4.62 -8.67
CA SER A 11 6.79 -4.75 -7.22
C SER A 11 7.12 -3.46 -6.49
N TYR A 12 6.52 -3.30 -5.33
CA TYR A 12 6.61 -2.08 -4.54
C TYR A 12 7.82 -2.16 -3.62
N SER A 13 8.70 -1.17 -3.73
CA SER A 13 9.76 -0.96 -2.74
C SER A 13 9.15 -0.67 -1.36
N PRO A 14 9.91 -0.84 -0.26
CA PRO A 14 9.43 -0.46 1.06
C PRO A 14 9.00 1.00 1.16
N GLN A 15 9.70 1.91 0.47
CA GLN A 15 9.34 3.33 0.43
C GLN A 15 8.01 3.56 -0.28
N LEU A 16 7.84 2.96 -1.46
CA LEU A 16 6.61 3.11 -2.23
C LEU A 16 5.41 2.46 -1.51
N ALA A 17 5.60 1.28 -0.93
CA ALA A 17 4.59 0.61 -0.13
C ALA A 17 4.19 1.45 1.10
N ALA A 18 5.15 2.07 1.79
CA ALA A 18 4.89 2.98 2.91
C ALA A 18 4.12 4.23 2.47
N ALA A 19 4.55 4.85 1.36
CA ALA A 19 3.95 6.04 0.79
C ALA A 19 2.49 5.84 0.35
N LEU A 20 2.18 4.69 -0.25
CA LEU A 20 0.84 4.37 -0.74
C LEU A 20 -0.07 3.70 0.30
N SER A 21 0.47 3.12 1.37
CA SER A 21 -0.35 2.54 2.45
C SER A 21 -0.58 3.48 3.63
N GLY A 22 0.28 4.48 3.81
CA GLY A 22 0.33 5.31 5.01
C GLY A 22 1.08 4.68 6.18
N ALA A 23 1.70 3.50 6.01
CA ALA A 23 2.56 2.91 7.02
C ALA A 23 3.93 3.60 7.04
N THR A 24 4.63 3.55 8.17
CA THR A 24 6.06 3.93 8.24
C THR A 24 6.94 2.75 7.86
N LEU A 25 8.18 3.00 7.40
CA LEU A 25 9.16 1.94 7.14
C LEU A 25 9.41 1.04 8.36
N ARG A 26 9.35 1.62 9.57
CA ARG A 26 9.46 0.87 10.82
C ARG A 26 8.25 -0.04 11.05
N GLN A 27 7.04 0.44 10.76
CA GLN A 27 5.84 -0.38 10.81
C GLN A 27 5.94 -1.53 9.80
N LEU A 28 6.33 -1.29 8.55
CA LEU A 28 6.55 -2.34 7.55
C LEU A 28 7.54 -3.40 8.03
N ALA A 29 8.68 -2.97 8.60
CA ALA A 29 9.69 -3.87 9.12
C ALA A 29 9.24 -4.67 10.35
N HIS A 30 8.36 -4.10 11.17
CA HIS A 30 7.78 -4.75 12.34
C HIS A 30 6.65 -5.70 11.97
N TRP A 31 5.77 -5.29 11.05
CA TRP A 31 4.56 -6.03 10.64
C TRP A 31 4.87 -7.29 9.85
N ARG A 32 6.00 -7.33 9.14
CA ARG A 32 6.48 -8.54 8.45
C ARG A 32 7.10 -9.61 9.33
N LYS A 33 7.37 -9.30 10.60
CA LYS A 33 7.95 -10.27 11.54
C LYS A 33 6.85 -10.89 12.39
N ALA A 34 6.89 -12.21 12.53
CA ALA A 34 6.20 -12.88 13.62
C ALA A 34 6.84 -12.48 14.97
N GLY A 35 6.01 -12.36 16.02
CA GLY A 35 6.45 -12.04 17.37
C GLY A 35 6.21 -13.20 18.34
N SER A 36 6.51 -13.00 19.62
CA SER A 36 6.32 -14.00 20.69
C SER A 36 4.85 -14.46 20.77
N GLY A 37 4.54 -15.56 20.08
CA GLY A 37 3.23 -16.22 20.07
C GLY A 37 2.18 -15.63 19.14
N ARG A 38 2.52 -14.73 18.20
CA ARG A 38 1.57 -14.20 17.20
C ARG A 38 2.18 -14.10 15.81
N GLY A 39 1.35 -14.33 14.79
CA GLY A 39 1.76 -14.25 13.39
C GLY A 39 2.20 -12.86 12.97
N ALA A 40 2.89 -12.79 11.84
CA ALA A 40 3.13 -11.52 11.16
C ALA A 40 1.78 -10.89 10.76
N VAL A 41 1.69 -9.55 10.83
CA VAL A 41 0.51 -8.83 10.34
C VAL A 41 0.37 -9.07 8.85
N LEU A 42 1.47 -8.90 8.11
CA LEU A 42 1.54 -9.16 6.67
C LEU A 42 2.95 -9.64 6.31
N VAL A 43 3.04 -10.81 5.66
CA VAL A 43 4.28 -11.28 5.03
C VAL A 43 4.23 -10.88 3.55
N PRO A 44 5.23 -10.15 3.01
CA PRO A 44 5.20 -9.71 1.62
C PRO A 44 5.11 -10.89 0.64
N GLU A 45 4.22 -10.81 -0.35
CA GLU A 45 3.99 -11.87 -1.34
C GLU A 45 5.17 -12.02 -2.32
N ILE A 46 5.85 -10.92 -2.67
CA ILE A 46 6.90 -10.93 -3.71
C ILE A 46 8.26 -11.33 -3.12
N SER A 47 8.69 -10.66 -2.05
CA SER A 47 9.94 -10.99 -1.36
C SER A 47 9.89 -10.55 0.09
N ALA A 48 9.83 -11.52 1.00
CA ALA A 48 9.88 -11.28 2.44
C ALA A 48 11.31 -11.00 2.97
N PHE A 49 12.34 -11.35 2.19
CA PHE A 49 13.76 -11.20 2.52
C PHE A 49 14.44 -10.13 1.64
N ARG A 50 15.74 -9.86 1.82
CA ARG A 50 16.41 -8.76 1.08
C ARG A 50 16.62 -9.10 -0.41
N PRO A 51 16.23 -8.23 -1.37
CA PRO A 51 15.47 -7.00 -1.17
C PRO A 51 14.00 -7.27 -0.87
N VAL A 52 13.43 -6.57 0.11
CA VAL A 52 12.03 -6.74 0.52
C VAL A 52 11.14 -6.06 -0.52
N LEU A 53 10.18 -6.80 -1.07
CA LEU A 53 9.30 -6.35 -2.16
C LEU A 53 7.87 -6.74 -1.87
N TYR A 54 6.95 -5.81 -2.11
CA TYR A 54 5.52 -5.97 -1.85
C TYR A 54 4.74 -6.05 -3.17
N SER A 55 3.59 -6.73 -3.17
CA SER A 55 2.61 -6.72 -4.27
C SER A 55 1.60 -5.57 -4.11
N PHE A 56 0.74 -5.35 -5.11
CA PHE A 56 -0.41 -4.45 -4.93
C PHE A 56 -1.34 -4.93 -3.81
N ARG A 57 -1.56 -6.24 -3.71
CA ARG A 57 -2.40 -6.83 -2.65
C ARG A 57 -1.80 -6.54 -1.28
N ASP A 58 -0.48 -6.66 -1.15
CA ASP A 58 0.22 -6.27 0.08
C ASP A 58 -0.04 -4.80 0.44
N VAL A 59 0.06 -3.87 -0.52
CA VAL A 59 -0.20 -2.44 -0.27
C VAL A 59 -1.64 -2.20 0.18
N MET A 60 -2.61 -2.87 -0.44
CA MET A 60 -4.01 -2.85 -0.01
C MET A 60 -4.17 -3.33 1.44
N ALA A 61 -3.57 -4.46 1.78
CA ALA A 61 -3.60 -5.02 3.13
C ALA A 61 -2.95 -4.08 4.16
N LEU A 62 -1.79 -3.50 3.83
CA LEU A 62 -1.11 -2.51 4.66
C LEU A 62 -1.99 -1.29 4.89
N ARG A 63 -2.65 -0.79 3.83
CA ARG A 63 -3.54 0.39 3.89
C ARG A 63 -4.75 0.11 4.77
N THR A 64 -5.33 -1.09 4.69
CA THR A 64 -6.37 -1.57 5.62
C THR A 64 -5.85 -1.56 7.06
N CYS A 65 -4.68 -2.13 7.33
CA CYS A 65 -4.10 -2.14 8.67
C CYS A 65 -3.83 -0.72 9.20
N VAL A 66 -3.35 0.20 8.38
CA VAL A 66 -3.12 1.60 8.77
C VAL A 66 -4.45 2.30 9.11
N LYS A 67 -5.50 2.09 8.33
CA LYS A 67 -6.85 2.63 8.64
C LYS A 67 -7.39 2.05 9.95
N LEU A 68 -7.29 0.73 10.15
CA LEU A 68 -7.67 0.09 11.43
C LEU A 68 -6.87 0.65 12.61
N ARG A 69 -5.62 1.08 12.42
CA ARG A 69 -4.79 1.67 13.49
C ARG A 69 -5.27 3.06 13.93
N ASN A 70 -6.22 3.69 13.24
CA ASN A 70 -6.87 4.90 13.72
C ASN A 70 -7.78 4.59 14.92
N ASP A 71 -8.48 3.45 14.88
CA ASP A 71 -9.52 3.11 15.86
C ASP A 71 -9.16 1.88 16.72
N ALA A 72 -8.12 1.12 16.36
CA ALA A 72 -7.74 -0.11 17.05
C ALA A 72 -6.24 -0.20 17.40
N SER A 73 -5.94 -0.82 18.54
CA SER A 73 -4.57 -1.11 18.95
C SER A 73 -3.93 -2.17 18.03
N LEU A 74 -2.60 -2.15 17.86
CA LEU A 74 -1.90 -3.17 17.07
C LEU A 74 -2.09 -4.59 17.67
N GLN A 75 -2.26 -4.68 18.98
CA GLN A 75 -2.58 -5.93 19.65
C GLN A 75 -3.98 -6.44 19.27
N LYS A 76 -5.00 -5.56 19.19
CA LYS A 76 -6.34 -5.92 18.69
C LYS A 76 -6.27 -6.38 17.23
N ILE A 77 -5.53 -5.67 16.38
CA ILE A 77 -5.35 -6.07 14.97
C ILE A 77 -4.72 -7.45 14.87
N ARG A 78 -3.63 -7.71 15.60
CA ARG A 78 -3.01 -9.04 15.58
C ARG A 78 -3.97 -10.12 16.05
N LYS A 79 -4.69 -9.90 17.16
CA LYS A 79 -5.69 -10.84 17.66
C LYS A 79 -6.76 -11.12 16.60
N ALA A 80 -7.28 -10.08 15.94
CA ALA A 80 -8.27 -10.22 14.89
C ALA A 80 -7.75 -11.04 13.69
N LEU A 81 -6.49 -10.83 13.30
CA LEU A 81 -5.85 -11.61 12.23
C LEU A 81 -5.58 -13.06 12.64
N ASP A 82 -5.22 -13.31 13.90
CA ASP A 82 -5.07 -14.67 14.43
C ASP A 82 -6.45 -15.38 14.42
N THR A 83 -7.51 -14.75 14.93
CA THR A 83 -8.88 -15.29 14.87
C THR A 83 -9.37 -15.53 13.44
N LEU A 84 -9.09 -14.61 12.51
CA LEU A 84 -9.41 -14.81 11.09
C LEU A 84 -8.75 -16.08 10.54
N ARG A 85 -7.46 -16.27 10.79
CA ARG A 85 -6.67 -17.37 10.22
C ARG A 85 -6.88 -18.72 10.93
N ASP A 86 -6.94 -18.69 12.25
CA ASP A 86 -6.88 -19.87 13.10
C ASP A 86 -8.28 -20.34 13.52
N ASP A 87 -9.18 -19.41 13.88
CA ASP A 87 -10.53 -19.77 14.34
C ASP A 87 -11.52 -19.91 13.18
N LEU A 88 -11.50 -18.97 12.22
CA LEU A 88 -12.39 -19.00 11.04
C LEU A 88 -11.81 -19.79 9.86
N GLY A 89 -10.51 -20.10 9.88
CA GLY A 89 -9.84 -20.82 8.80
C GLY A 89 -9.67 -19.99 7.51
N GLU A 90 -9.88 -18.67 7.58
CA GLU A 90 -9.80 -17.74 6.47
C GLU A 90 -8.33 -17.41 6.15
N ARG A 91 -7.80 -18.09 5.13
CA ARG A 91 -6.36 -18.10 4.79
C ARG A 91 -6.00 -17.35 3.52
N ASP A 92 -6.98 -16.71 2.87
CA ASP A 92 -6.68 -15.88 1.72
C ASP A 92 -5.82 -14.67 2.11
N HIS A 93 -5.28 -14.00 1.09
CA HIS A 93 -4.55 -12.77 1.31
C HIS A 93 -5.44 -11.71 1.98
N LEU A 94 -4.89 -10.95 2.93
CA LEU A 94 -5.66 -10.01 3.75
C LEU A 94 -6.45 -8.96 2.93
N SER A 95 -5.99 -8.65 1.73
CA SER A 95 -6.69 -7.73 0.79
C SER A 95 -8.02 -8.28 0.26
N ALA A 96 -8.30 -9.58 0.41
CA ALA A 96 -9.58 -10.18 0.04
C ALA A 96 -10.69 -9.91 1.07
N TYR A 97 -10.32 -9.50 2.29
CA TYR A 97 -11.23 -9.33 3.40
C TYR A 97 -11.55 -7.86 3.67
N ARG A 98 -12.80 -7.58 4.01
CA ARG A 98 -13.28 -6.26 4.41
C ARG A 98 -13.24 -6.14 5.93
N LEU A 99 -12.19 -5.52 6.45
CA LEU A 99 -12.03 -5.31 7.90
C LEU A 99 -12.40 -3.88 8.31
N VAL A 100 -13.19 -3.76 9.37
CA VAL A 100 -13.68 -2.48 9.91
C VAL A 100 -13.42 -2.42 11.42
N ALA A 101 -13.15 -1.24 11.97
CA ALA A 101 -13.02 -1.01 13.41
C ALA A 101 -13.98 0.09 13.86
N ASP A 102 -14.48 -0.01 15.10
CA ASP A 102 -15.42 0.95 15.72
C ASP A 102 -14.86 1.55 17.03
N GLY A 103 -13.55 1.41 17.28
CA GLY A 103 -12.92 1.76 18.55
C GLY A 103 -12.94 0.61 19.58
N SER A 104 -14.04 -0.14 19.62
CA SER A 104 -14.28 -1.20 20.60
C SER A 104 -13.74 -2.55 20.13
N SER A 105 -13.89 -2.87 18.84
CA SER A 105 -13.53 -4.14 18.22
C SER A 105 -13.06 -4.00 16.77
N ILE A 106 -12.78 -5.14 16.13
CA ILE A 106 -12.51 -5.28 14.70
C ILE A 106 -13.46 -6.32 14.15
N TYR A 107 -14.06 -6.03 13.01
CA TYR A 107 -15.08 -6.83 12.37
C TYR A 107 -14.66 -7.27 10.97
N LEU A 108 -14.95 -8.53 10.64
CA LEU A 108 -14.98 -9.00 9.25
C LEU A 108 -16.38 -8.72 8.69
N ALA A 109 -16.47 -7.79 7.75
CA ALA A 109 -17.72 -7.41 7.11
C ALA A 109 -18.00 -8.31 5.88
N GLY A 110 -19.14 -8.99 5.90
CA GLY A 110 -19.74 -9.64 4.73
C GLY A 110 -20.87 -8.79 4.13
N PRO A 111 -21.59 -9.31 3.12
CA PRO A 111 -22.69 -8.60 2.46
C PRO A 111 -23.82 -8.20 3.43
N ASP A 112 -24.20 -9.10 4.33
CA ASP A 112 -25.39 -8.93 5.17
C ASP A 112 -25.08 -8.99 6.69
N GLN A 113 -23.86 -9.35 7.05
CA GLN A 113 -23.47 -9.57 8.45
C GLN A 113 -22.01 -9.23 8.69
N ALA A 114 -21.67 -8.87 9.92
CA ALA A 114 -20.29 -8.70 10.36
C ALA A 114 -19.96 -9.61 11.55
N ILE A 115 -18.76 -10.19 11.52
CA ILE A 115 -18.25 -11.09 12.57
C ILE A 115 -17.22 -10.33 13.41
N ASP A 116 -17.41 -10.29 14.73
CA ASP A 116 -16.44 -9.67 15.66
C ASP A 116 -15.21 -10.58 15.83
N LEU A 117 -14.07 -10.14 15.28
CA LEU A 117 -12.80 -10.87 15.29
C LEU A 117 -12.00 -10.74 16.59
N VAL A 118 -12.38 -9.84 17.51
CA VAL A 118 -11.66 -9.66 18.78
C VAL A 118 -12.38 -10.37 19.93
N ARG A 119 -13.70 -10.40 19.91
CA ARG A 119 -14.54 -11.02 20.96
C ARG A 119 -15.07 -12.39 20.56
N SER A 120 -14.91 -12.79 19.30
CA SER A 120 -15.38 -14.07 18.75
C SER A 120 -16.89 -14.30 18.99
N LYS A 121 -17.70 -13.25 18.82
CA LYS A 121 -19.17 -13.29 18.94
C LYS A 121 -19.82 -12.95 17.61
N ALA A 122 -20.88 -13.67 17.27
CA ALA A 122 -21.60 -13.48 16.00
C ALA A 122 -22.61 -12.32 16.06
N ASN A 123 -22.72 -11.66 14.90
CA ASN A 123 -23.78 -10.76 14.42
C ASN A 123 -23.86 -9.36 15.05
N VAL A 124 -23.23 -8.40 14.37
CA VAL A 124 -23.61 -6.99 14.40
C VAL A 124 -23.94 -6.56 12.97
N VAL A 125 -25.06 -5.87 12.77
CA VAL A 125 -25.39 -5.21 11.50
C VAL A 125 -24.58 -3.92 11.45
N ILE A 126 -23.64 -3.83 10.51
CA ILE A 126 -22.79 -2.65 10.33
C ILE A 126 -23.15 -2.03 8.98
N HIS A 127 -23.51 -0.75 8.99
CA HIS A 127 -23.68 0.04 7.77
C HIS A 127 -22.31 0.29 7.09
N GLU A 128 -22.31 0.25 5.76
CA GLU A 128 -21.18 0.28 4.84
C GLU A 128 -19.88 0.91 5.36
N MET A 129 -18.79 0.13 5.35
CA MET A 129 -17.44 0.67 5.30
C MET A 129 -16.53 -0.28 4.53
N VAL A 130 -15.94 0.18 3.43
CA VAL A 130 -14.47 0.20 3.20
C VAL A 130 -14.27 1.02 1.94
N ASP A 131 -13.76 2.24 2.11
CA ASP A 131 -13.07 2.93 1.03
C ASP A 131 -11.59 2.98 1.36
N VAL A 132 -10.94 1.81 1.34
CA VAL A 132 -9.49 1.71 1.57
C VAL A 132 -8.74 2.50 0.50
N LEU A 133 -9.27 2.59 -0.71
CA LEU A 133 -8.64 3.20 -1.88
C LEU A 133 -8.54 4.73 -1.78
N ARG A 134 -9.60 5.39 -1.31
CA ARG A 134 -9.67 6.86 -1.21
C ARG A 134 -8.57 7.48 -0.34
N PRO A 135 -8.19 8.74 -0.61
CA PRO A 135 -7.26 9.50 0.22
C PRO A 135 -7.69 9.58 1.68
N PHE A 136 -6.73 9.68 2.59
CA PHE A 136 -7.00 9.88 4.01
C PHE A 136 -5.80 10.50 4.71
N TYR A 137 -5.99 11.00 5.94
CA TYR A 137 -4.90 11.53 6.75
C TYR A 137 -4.45 10.52 7.80
N ARG A 138 -3.13 10.45 8.02
CA ARG A 138 -2.52 9.63 9.07
C ARG A 138 -1.36 10.39 9.70
N ASP A 139 -1.44 10.62 11.01
CA ASP A 139 -0.39 11.29 11.79
C ASP A 139 0.04 12.64 11.16
N GLY A 140 -0.93 13.44 10.70
CA GLY A 140 -0.71 14.74 10.03
C GLY A 140 -0.30 14.65 8.54
N ARG A 141 -0.09 13.45 8.01
CA ARG A 141 0.30 13.22 6.62
C ARG A 141 -0.90 12.90 5.74
N HIS A 142 -0.98 13.54 4.57
CA HIS A 142 -1.97 13.19 3.54
C HIS A 142 -1.50 11.93 2.79
N ILE A 143 -2.27 10.86 2.87
CA ILE A 143 -2.07 9.63 2.13
C ILE A 143 -2.93 9.71 0.87
N PRO A 144 -2.34 9.69 -0.34
CA PRO A 144 -3.06 9.94 -1.58
C PRO A 144 -4.02 8.79 -1.93
N ASP A 145 -4.90 9.01 -2.91
CA ASP A 145 -5.72 7.92 -3.48
C ASP A 145 -4.81 6.81 -4.00
N LEU A 146 -5.18 5.55 -3.76
CA LEU A 146 -4.33 4.44 -4.15
C LEU A 146 -4.29 4.23 -5.68
N LEU A 147 -5.42 4.40 -6.37
CA LEU A 147 -5.53 4.14 -7.81
C LEU A 147 -5.13 5.34 -8.65
N ARG A 148 -5.27 6.56 -8.11
CA ARG A 148 -4.85 7.81 -8.76
C ARG A 148 -4.12 8.74 -7.78
N PRO A 149 -2.87 8.44 -7.41
CA PRO A 149 -2.13 9.25 -6.44
C PRO A 149 -1.86 10.70 -6.87
N ARG A 150 -1.86 10.97 -8.18
CA ARG A 150 -1.89 12.30 -8.82
C ARG A 150 -2.79 12.24 -10.05
N ASP A 151 -3.22 13.39 -10.55
CA ASP A 151 -4.16 13.47 -11.67
C ASP A 151 -3.71 12.62 -12.87
N HIS A 152 -2.42 12.69 -13.22
CA HIS A 152 -1.81 11.95 -14.34
C HIS A 152 -0.94 10.76 -13.91
N VAL A 153 -1.03 10.32 -12.65
CA VAL A 153 -0.31 9.13 -12.15
C VAL A 153 -1.33 8.11 -11.66
N THR A 154 -1.37 6.95 -12.32
CA THR A 154 -2.36 5.90 -12.06
C THR A 154 -1.70 4.58 -11.61
N VAL A 155 -2.42 3.81 -10.79
CA VAL A 155 -2.06 2.48 -10.32
C VAL A 155 -3.13 1.50 -10.79
N ASP A 156 -2.74 0.54 -11.61
CA ASP A 156 -3.58 -0.57 -12.06
C ASP A 156 -2.82 -1.89 -11.87
N PRO A 157 -3.30 -2.83 -11.04
CA PRO A 157 -2.65 -4.13 -10.84
C PRO A 157 -2.39 -4.90 -12.15
N ALA A 158 -3.21 -4.72 -13.19
CA ALA A 158 -3.06 -5.33 -14.50
C ALA A 158 -1.95 -4.67 -15.34
N VAL A 159 -1.53 -3.46 -14.98
CA VAL A 159 -0.46 -2.70 -15.64
C VAL A 159 0.79 -2.72 -14.75
N ARG A 160 1.82 -3.44 -15.19
CA ARG A 160 3.13 -3.48 -14.47
C ARG A 160 2.99 -3.86 -12.99
N GLY A 161 2.03 -4.73 -12.64
CA GLY A 161 1.81 -5.16 -11.25
C GLY A 161 1.30 -4.05 -10.32
N GLY A 162 0.74 -2.97 -10.88
CA GLY A 162 0.28 -1.80 -10.13
C GLY A 162 1.36 -0.78 -9.81
N ILE A 163 2.58 -0.91 -10.35
CA ILE A 163 3.55 0.18 -10.23
C ILE A 163 2.92 1.47 -10.79
N PRO A 164 3.01 2.60 -10.07
CA PRO A 164 2.45 3.85 -10.57
C PRO A 164 3.06 4.21 -11.92
N VAL A 165 2.21 4.51 -12.89
CA VAL A 165 2.60 4.86 -14.25
C VAL A 165 1.96 6.18 -14.64
N ILE A 166 2.52 6.83 -15.65
CA ILE A 166 1.85 7.96 -16.31
C ILE A 166 0.55 7.45 -16.94
N GLU A 167 -0.55 8.14 -16.67
CA GLU A 167 -1.88 7.79 -17.16
C GLU A 167 -1.89 7.51 -18.68
N GLY A 168 -2.58 6.44 -19.08
CA GLY A 168 -2.66 6.04 -20.48
C GLY A 168 -1.39 5.40 -21.04
N THR A 169 -0.36 5.20 -20.22
CA THR A 169 0.92 4.63 -20.65
C THR A 169 1.35 3.45 -19.78
N ARG A 170 2.49 2.83 -20.13
CA ARG A 170 3.20 1.89 -19.25
C ARG A 170 4.51 2.49 -18.71
N VAL A 171 4.68 3.80 -18.83
CA VAL A 171 5.90 4.52 -18.44
C VAL A 171 5.87 4.74 -16.92
N PRO A 172 6.80 4.18 -16.15
CA PRO A 172 6.85 4.35 -14.70
C PRO A 172 7.08 5.81 -14.30
N TYR A 173 6.40 6.26 -13.23
CA TYR A 173 6.55 7.63 -12.73
C TYR A 173 8.00 7.95 -12.34
N ASP A 174 8.74 6.97 -11.80
CA ASP A 174 10.10 7.13 -11.30
C ASP A 174 11.14 7.22 -12.42
N GLU A 175 10.91 6.58 -13.57
CA GLU A 175 11.73 6.78 -14.77
C GLU A 175 11.60 8.23 -15.30
N VAL A 176 10.38 8.79 -15.32
CA VAL A 176 10.15 10.18 -15.72
C VAL A 176 10.76 11.14 -14.71
N ALA A 177 10.55 10.90 -13.42
CA ALA A 177 11.14 11.71 -12.35
C ALA A 177 12.68 11.69 -12.40
N ALA A 178 13.30 10.56 -12.74
CA ALA A 178 14.74 10.45 -12.90
C ALA A 178 15.28 11.36 -14.00
N LEU A 179 14.61 11.42 -15.17
CA LEU A 179 14.99 12.35 -16.24
C LEU A 179 14.95 13.81 -15.77
N LEU A 180 13.91 14.20 -15.03
CA LEU A 180 13.82 15.56 -14.48
C LEU A 180 14.96 15.86 -13.50
N ARG A 181 15.31 14.90 -12.64
CA ARG A 181 16.42 15.01 -11.68
C ARG A 181 17.78 15.09 -12.37
N ASP A 182 17.92 14.44 -13.51
CA ASP A 182 19.11 14.50 -14.37
C ASP A 182 19.18 15.79 -15.21
N GLY A 183 18.22 16.70 -15.02
CA GLY A 183 18.22 18.05 -15.62
C GLY A 183 17.46 18.15 -16.94
N VAL A 184 16.74 17.11 -17.36
CA VAL A 184 15.85 17.20 -18.53
C VAL A 184 14.63 18.06 -18.16
N PRO A 185 14.39 19.19 -18.84
CA PRO A 185 13.23 20.03 -18.54
C PRO A 185 11.93 19.33 -18.98
N ALA A 186 10.84 19.58 -18.25
CA ALA A 186 9.59 18.84 -18.42
C ALA A 186 8.99 18.93 -19.84
N ASP A 187 9.22 20.03 -20.56
CA ASP A 187 8.78 20.24 -21.94
C ASP A 187 9.57 19.42 -22.98
N ARG A 188 10.73 18.88 -22.60
CA ARG A 188 11.55 17.97 -23.42
C ARG A 188 11.29 16.49 -23.13
N ILE A 189 10.49 16.16 -22.12
CA ILE A 189 10.11 14.77 -21.83
C ILE A 189 9.41 14.06 -22.99
N PRO A 190 8.54 14.71 -23.79
CA PRO A 190 8.00 14.11 -25.00
C PRO A 190 9.04 13.58 -26.00
N ASP A 191 10.28 14.08 -25.99
CA ASP A 191 11.33 13.55 -26.88
C ASP A 191 11.78 12.14 -26.49
N TYR A 192 11.69 11.81 -25.20
CA TYR A 192 12.05 10.51 -24.64
C TYR A 192 10.82 9.59 -24.58
N TYR A 193 9.68 10.16 -24.18
CA TYR A 193 8.41 9.46 -24.04
C TYR A 193 7.30 10.30 -24.70
N PRO A 194 7.01 10.10 -26.00
CA PRO A 194 6.06 10.94 -26.76
C PRO A 194 4.64 11.02 -26.19
N SER A 195 4.22 10.04 -25.40
CA SER A 195 2.92 10.01 -24.75
C SER A 195 2.88 10.70 -23.37
N VAL A 196 4.01 11.21 -22.88
CA VAL A 196 4.11 11.85 -21.56
C VAL A 196 4.18 13.36 -21.72
N THR A 197 3.13 14.05 -21.25
CA THR A 197 3.07 15.52 -21.30
C THR A 197 3.98 16.16 -20.24
N ALA A 198 4.34 17.43 -20.44
CA ALA A 198 5.11 18.18 -19.45
C ALA A 198 4.40 18.28 -18.09
N THR A 199 3.07 18.38 -18.08
CA THR A 199 2.28 18.38 -16.83
C THR A 199 2.38 17.04 -16.12
N ALA A 200 2.16 15.94 -16.85
CA ALA A 200 2.29 14.59 -16.29
C ALA A 200 3.70 14.33 -15.75
N ALA A 201 4.74 14.84 -16.42
CA ALA A 201 6.11 14.72 -15.96
C ALA A 201 6.38 15.45 -14.64
N ARG A 202 5.83 16.66 -14.45
CA ARG A 202 5.93 17.40 -13.18
C ARG A 202 5.19 16.69 -12.05
N GLU A 203 4.01 16.15 -12.32
CA GLU A 203 3.25 15.38 -11.32
C GLU A 203 3.94 14.05 -10.94
N ALA A 204 4.59 13.40 -11.90
CA ALA A 204 5.41 12.22 -11.63
C ALA A 204 6.58 12.56 -10.71
N ALA A 205 7.26 13.69 -10.93
CA ALA A 205 8.32 14.16 -10.05
C ALA A 205 7.80 14.54 -8.66
N ASP A 206 6.68 15.26 -8.55
CA ASP A 206 6.05 15.58 -7.27
C ASP A 206 5.67 14.30 -6.49
N PHE A 207 5.11 13.30 -7.17
CA PHE A 207 4.81 12.03 -6.55
C PHE A 207 6.08 11.28 -6.12
N ALA A 208 7.16 11.33 -6.91
CA ALA A 208 8.45 10.75 -6.54
C ALA A 208 9.05 11.43 -5.32
N ASP A 209 8.99 12.76 -5.22
CA ASP A 209 9.45 13.49 -4.05
C ASP A 209 8.61 13.15 -2.80
N TYR A 210 7.30 12.97 -2.96
CA TYR A 210 6.44 12.44 -1.91
C TYR A 210 6.88 11.03 -1.47
N VAL A 211 7.15 10.10 -2.39
CA VAL A 211 7.64 8.75 -2.04
C VAL A 211 9.00 8.82 -1.35
N ASP A 212 9.92 9.65 -1.83
CA ASP A 212 11.26 9.81 -1.28
C ASP A 212 11.25 10.43 0.13
N SER A 213 10.21 11.20 0.48
CA SER A 213 10.00 11.69 1.84
C SER A 213 9.72 10.58 2.87
N TYR A 214 9.58 9.31 2.45
CA TYR A 214 9.53 8.14 3.33
C TYR A 214 10.88 7.45 3.49
N ALA A 215 11.89 7.79 2.68
CA ALA A 215 13.24 7.28 2.88
C ALA A 215 13.78 7.77 4.24
N PRO A 216 14.55 6.95 4.96
CA PRO A 216 15.25 7.43 6.14
C PRO A 216 16.21 8.53 5.69
N GLN A 217 16.22 9.66 6.41
CA GLN A 217 17.25 10.68 6.21
C GLN A 217 18.60 9.99 6.37
N ARG A 218 19.43 10.04 5.33
CA ARG A 218 20.82 9.57 5.43
C ARG A 218 21.48 10.51 6.43
N THR A 219 21.69 10.04 7.66
CA THR A 219 22.66 10.66 8.56
C THR A 219 23.98 10.70 7.81
N ALA A 220 24.46 11.92 7.58
CA ALA A 220 25.78 12.19 7.02
C ALA A 220 26.88 11.60 7.90
#